data_AF-A0A6C0INF2-F1
#
_entry.id   AF-A0A6C0INF2-F1
#
_cell.length_a   1.000
_cell.length_b   1.000
_cell.length_c   1.000
_cell.angle_alpha   90.00
_cell.angle_beta   90.00
_cell.angle_gamma   90.00
#
_symmetry.space_group_name_H-M   'P 1'
#
loop_
_entity.id
_entity.type
_entity.pdbx_description
1 polymer ?
#
loop_
_entity_poly.entity_id
_entity_poly.type
_entity_poly.pdbx_seq_one_letter_code
_entity_poly.pdbx_strand_id
1 'polypeptide(L)'
;METPGELTIEKLFTQPIQNPCVYDLKLADNEERTTSSAFEQVKKIFVNGIFYTTEDKFIETEQGKTVLLNKVTKKEIEYVNKFMLSVGIEVVYQQFNTEDKDHYLRGLLYALEKNCVFTAKVTIDWKTQLIQQVNLKVDKENYPTLLSICKKHPEANYFIELYKPELIRDYVIKFVKPEDPDNLHVIYFTYADIKKYHYQHKYYDNLDKHVR
;
A
#
# COMPACT_ATOMS: atom_id res chain seq x y z
N MET A 1 21.71 10.89 32.35
CA MET A 1 21.30 9.79 31.45
C MET A 1 19.79 9.88 31.36
N GLU A 2 19.29 10.58 30.34
CA GLU A 2 17.86 10.66 30.10
C GLU A 2 17.40 9.30 29.58
N THR A 3 16.43 8.70 30.27
CA THR A 3 15.65 7.59 29.74
C THR A 3 15.17 7.96 28.35
N PRO A 4 15.35 7.11 27.32
CA PRO A 4 14.91 7.43 25.97
C PRO A 4 13.41 7.72 26.03
N GLY A 5 13.05 8.99 25.82
CA GLY A 5 11.67 9.45 25.93
C GLY A 5 10.80 8.65 24.97
N GLU A 6 9.69 8.12 25.48
CA GLU A 6 8.74 7.31 24.73
C GLU A 6 8.29 8.03 23.44
N LEU A 7 8.54 7.42 22.28
CA LEU A 7 8.18 7.98 20.97
C LEU A 7 6.73 7.64 20.63
N THR A 8 5.87 8.65 20.60
CA THR A 8 4.47 8.53 20.15
C THR A 8 4.36 8.87 18.65
N ILE A 9 3.22 8.55 18.02
CA ILE A 9 2.98 8.83 16.59
C ILE A 9 3.08 10.34 16.31
N GLU A 10 2.57 11.18 17.20
CA GLU A 10 2.59 12.63 17.08
C GLU A 10 4.03 13.19 17.20
N LYS A 11 4.86 12.54 18.00
CA LYS A 11 6.27 12.92 18.16
C LYS A 11 7.17 12.40 17.03
N LEU A 12 6.77 11.34 16.31
CA LEU A 12 7.56 10.77 15.20
C LEU A 12 7.86 11.83 14.13
N PHE A 13 6.85 12.59 13.72
CA PHE A 13 6.98 13.59 12.65
C PHE A 13 7.63 14.90 13.10
N THR A 14 7.92 15.05 14.40
CA THR A 14 8.73 16.16 14.92
C THR A 14 10.20 15.79 15.11
N GLN A 15 10.57 14.52 14.97
CA GLN A 15 11.95 14.06 15.02
C GLN A 15 12.67 14.26 13.67
N PRO A 16 14.02 14.32 13.67
CA PRO A 16 14.78 14.20 12.43
C PRO A 16 14.56 12.83 11.77
N ILE A 17 14.45 12.81 10.44
CA ILE A 17 14.40 11.58 9.65
C ILE A 17 15.63 10.71 9.97
N GLN A 18 15.41 9.44 10.28
CA GLN A 18 16.46 8.48 10.59
C GLN A 18 16.58 7.41 9.52
N ASN A 19 17.67 6.64 9.61
CA ASN A 19 17.84 5.42 8.84
C ASN A 19 16.72 4.41 9.13
N PRO A 20 16.48 3.44 8.24
CA PRO A 20 15.43 2.47 8.44
C PRO A 20 15.57 1.67 9.75
N CYS A 21 14.45 1.37 10.39
CA CYS A 21 14.36 0.56 11.61
C CYS A 21 15.10 1.13 12.84
N VAL A 22 15.25 2.45 12.95
CA VAL A 22 15.89 3.12 14.09
C VAL A 22 14.92 3.35 15.26
N TYR A 23 13.65 3.62 14.96
CA TYR A 23 12.64 3.92 15.97
C TYR A 23 11.82 2.69 16.33
N ASP A 24 11.71 2.41 17.63
CA ASP A 24 10.74 1.46 18.17
C ASP A 24 9.48 2.21 18.59
N LEU A 25 8.39 1.99 17.86
CA LEU A 25 7.13 2.70 18.06
C LEU A 25 6.16 1.82 18.83
N LYS A 26 5.80 2.22 20.06
CA LYS A 26 4.77 1.53 20.82
C LYS A 26 3.40 1.86 20.23
N LEU A 27 2.81 0.87 19.56
CA LEU A 27 1.41 0.91 19.16
C LEU A 27 0.53 0.63 20.39
N ALA A 28 -0.64 1.26 20.47
CA ALA A 28 -1.59 0.98 21.54
C ALA A 28 -1.91 -0.52 21.59
N ASP A 29 -1.88 -1.12 22.79
CA ASP A 29 -2.27 -2.51 22.99
C ASP A 29 -3.77 -2.63 22.69
N ASN A 30 -4.08 -3.02 21.46
CA ASN A 30 -5.42 -3.45 21.09
C ASN A 30 -5.64 -4.88 21.59
N GLU A 31 -6.80 -5.13 22.19
CA GLU A 31 -7.19 -6.44 22.75
C GLU A 31 -7.22 -7.56 21.69
N GLU A 32 -7.37 -7.22 20.40
CA GLU A 32 -7.25 -8.15 19.27
C GLU A 32 -6.16 -7.72 18.26
N ARG A 33 -5.03 -8.44 18.27
CA ARG A 33 -3.96 -8.31 17.27
C ARG A 33 -4.32 -9.09 16.01
N THR A 34 -5.15 -8.51 15.15
CA THR A 34 -5.46 -9.04 13.81
C THR A 34 -4.67 -8.29 12.74
N THR A 35 -4.46 -8.89 11.56
CA THR A 35 -3.82 -8.19 10.43
C THR A 35 -4.57 -6.91 10.05
N SER A 36 -5.91 -6.93 10.11
CA SER A 36 -6.74 -5.77 9.82
C SER A 36 -6.53 -4.64 10.81
N SER A 37 -6.43 -4.94 12.12
CA SER A 37 -6.18 -3.91 13.13
C SER A 37 -4.76 -3.35 13.01
N ALA A 38 -3.78 -4.19 12.70
CA ALA A 38 -2.42 -3.75 12.40
C ALA A 38 -2.37 -2.82 11.17
N PHE A 39 -3.06 -3.17 10.08
CA PHE A 39 -3.14 -2.30 8.89
C PHE A 39 -3.74 -0.93 9.21
N GLU A 40 -4.84 -0.88 9.97
CA GLU A 40 -5.45 0.40 10.36
C GLU A 40 -4.55 1.25 11.25
N GLN A 41 -3.76 0.65 12.13
CA GLN A 41 -2.74 1.36 12.92
C GLN A 41 -1.63 1.95 12.03
N VAL A 42 -1.10 1.18 11.09
CA VAL A 42 -0.08 1.65 10.14
C VAL A 42 -0.63 2.75 9.24
N LYS A 43 -1.86 2.57 8.74
CA LYS A 43 -2.59 3.58 7.96
C LYS A 43 -2.78 4.87 8.76
N LYS A 44 -3.07 4.79 10.07
CA LYS A 44 -3.17 5.96 10.94
C LYS A 44 -1.84 6.72 11.05
N ILE A 45 -0.71 6.01 11.16
CA ILE A 45 0.63 6.63 11.13
C ILE A 45 0.85 7.36 9.81
N PHE A 46 0.54 6.71 8.69
CA PHE A 46 0.66 7.30 7.35
C PHE A 46 -0.20 8.57 7.21
N VAL A 47 -1.47 8.49 7.58
CA VAL A 47 -2.42 9.63 7.54
C VAL A 47 -1.96 10.79 8.42
N ASN A 48 -1.45 10.50 9.62
CA ASN A 48 -0.87 11.50 10.50
C ASN A 48 0.35 12.17 9.85
N GLY A 49 1.22 11.39 9.21
CA GLY A 49 2.36 11.93 8.45
C GLY A 49 1.92 12.88 7.35
N ILE A 50 0.85 12.53 6.63
CA ILE A 50 0.27 13.43 5.62
C ILE A 50 -0.20 14.74 6.26
N PHE A 51 -0.93 14.70 7.38
CA PHE A 51 -1.35 15.93 8.08
C PHE A 51 -0.18 16.84 8.48
N TYR A 52 0.97 16.28 8.87
CA TYR A 52 2.17 17.06 9.18
C TYR A 52 2.81 17.71 7.94
N THR A 53 2.61 17.12 6.77
CA THR A 53 3.24 17.57 5.52
C THR A 53 2.35 18.48 4.68
N THR A 54 1.06 18.57 5.00
CA THR A 54 0.07 19.27 4.15
C THR A 54 -0.80 20.20 4.97
N GLU A 55 -0.72 21.50 4.71
CA GLU A 55 -1.54 22.50 5.42
C GLU A 55 -2.99 22.60 4.88
N ASP A 56 -3.26 22.19 3.62
CA ASP A 56 -4.55 22.45 2.94
C ASP A 56 -5.23 21.23 2.29
N LYS A 57 -4.82 20.00 2.66
CA LYS A 57 -5.30 18.76 2.00
C LYS A 57 -6.19 17.89 2.86
N PHE A 58 -6.81 18.51 3.86
CA PHE A 58 -7.76 17.86 4.75
C PHE A 58 -9.07 18.63 4.83
N ILE A 59 -10.12 17.92 5.20
CA ILE A 59 -11.40 18.51 5.60
C ILE A 59 -11.60 18.24 7.08
N GLU A 60 -12.08 19.24 7.81
CA GLU A 60 -12.53 19.04 9.19
C GLU A 60 -13.98 18.55 9.15
N THR A 61 -14.22 17.39 9.76
CA THR A 61 -15.55 16.83 9.98
C THR A 61 -15.83 16.81 11.49
N GLU A 62 -17.09 16.56 11.87
CA GLU A 62 -17.46 16.39 13.30
C GLU A 62 -16.68 15.25 13.99
N GLN A 63 -16.07 14.35 13.20
CA GLN A 63 -15.27 13.21 13.66
C GLN A 63 -13.75 13.50 13.64
N GLY A 64 -13.34 14.69 13.22
CA GLY A 64 -11.93 15.13 13.16
C GLY A 64 -11.44 15.46 11.75
N LYS A 65 -10.12 15.53 11.57
CA LYS A 65 -9.50 15.82 10.27
C LYS A 65 -9.54 14.57 9.37
N THR A 66 -9.95 14.74 8.12
CA THR A 66 -9.96 13.69 7.08
C THR A 66 -9.08 14.09 5.92
N VAL A 67 -8.12 13.25 5.53
CA VAL A 67 -7.22 13.50 4.38
C VAL A 67 -7.93 13.26 3.06
N LEU A 68 -7.80 14.20 2.14
CA LEU A 68 -8.19 14.03 0.74
C LEU A 68 -7.04 13.40 -0.06
N LEU A 69 -6.97 12.07 -0.07
CA LEU A 69 -5.88 11.32 -0.73
C LEU A 69 -5.70 11.66 -2.20
N ASN A 70 -6.78 12.00 -2.90
CA ASN A 70 -6.74 12.43 -4.29
C ASN A 70 -5.96 13.75 -4.51
N LYS A 71 -5.79 14.57 -3.47
CA LYS A 71 -4.98 15.80 -3.51
C LYS A 71 -3.52 15.56 -3.07
N VAL A 72 -3.22 14.39 -2.51
CA VAL A 72 -1.88 14.05 -2.03
C VAL A 72 -0.97 13.78 -3.23
N THR A 73 0.17 14.44 -3.25
CA THR A 73 1.19 14.33 -4.29
C THR A 73 2.14 13.19 -3.99
N LYS A 74 2.76 12.66 -5.05
CA LYS A 74 3.79 11.61 -4.92
C LYS A 74 4.95 12.06 -4.00
N LYS A 75 5.36 13.34 -4.09
CA LYS A 75 6.42 13.91 -3.25
C LYS A 75 6.09 13.86 -1.76
N GLU A 76 4.83 14.12 -1.39
CA GLU A 76 4.38 14.03 0.01
C GLU A 76 4.38 12.58 0.49
N ILE A 77 3.92 11.64 -0.35
CA ILE A 77 3.99 10.20 -0.03
C ILE A 77 5.44 9.75 0.16
N GLU A 78 6.35 10.15 -0.73
CA GLU A 78 7.78 9.85 -0.63
C GLU A 78 8.41 10.47 0.62
N TYR A 79 7.97 11.67 1.02
CA TYR A 79 8.43 12.31 2.24
C TYR A 79 7.97 11.55 3.48
N VAL A 80 6.69 11.19 3.58
CA VAL A 80 6.15 10.38 4.68
C VAL A 80 6.80 8.99 4.70
N ASN A 81 7.07 8.39 3.54
CA ASN A 81 7.76 7.11 3.44
C ASN A 81 9.12 7.14 4.15
N LYS A 82 9.88 8.24 4.09
CA LYS A 82 11.17 8.36 4.80
C LYS A 82 11.01 8.21 6.31
N PHE A 83 9.98 8.81 6.91
CA PHE A 83 9.66 8.65 8.33
C PHE A 83 9.18 7.24 8.65
N MET A 84 8.34 6.67 7.79
CA MET A 84 7.83 5.31 7.98
C MET A 84 8.95 4.26 7.86
N LEU A 85 9.93 4.48 6.99
CA LEU A 85 11.13 3.63 6.92
C LEU A 85 11.88 3.65 8.25
N SER A 86 11.97 4.80 8.92
CA SER A 86 12.62 4.91 10.24
C SER A 86 11.98 4.01 11.31
N VAL A 87 10.70 3.66 11.18
CA VAL A 87 9.99 2.70 12.05
C VAL A 87 9.89 1.29 11.45
N GLY A 88 10.58 1.03 10.33
CA GLY A 88 10.66 -0.28 9.68
C GLY A 88 9.50 -0.61 8.73
N ILE A 89 8.74 0.39 8.30
CA ILE A 89 7.60 0.23 7.39
C ILE A 89 7.89 0.96 6.08
N GLU A 90 7.75 0.26 4.96
CA GLU A 90 7.84 0.84 3.62
C GLU A 90 6.42 1.15 3.10
N VAL A 91 6.20 2.39 2.70
CA VAL A 91 5.00 2.85 2.00
C VAL A 91 5.25 2.69 0.51
N VAL A 92 4.48 1.81 -0.13
CA VAL A 92 4.55 1.62 -1.58
C VAL A 92 3.38 2.32 -2.23
N TYR A 93 3.68 3.20 -3.19
CA TYR A 93 2.70 3.86 -4.05
C TYR A 93 2.86 3.36 -5.48
N GLN A 94 1.78 2.84 -6.04
CA GLN A 94 1.71 2.37 -7.42
C GLN A 94 0.52 2.97 -8.13
N GLN A 95 0.68 3.12 -9.44
CA GLN A 95 -0.34 3.58 -10.36
C GLN A 95 -0.59 2.45 -11.36
N PHE A 96 -1.85 2.09 -11.55
CA PHE A 96 -2.27 1.03 -12.45
C PHE A 96 -3.16 1.62 -13.54
N ASN A 97 -2.73 1.49 -14.78
CA ASN A 97 -3.52 1.83 -15.94
C ASN A 97 -4.40 0.64 -16.37
N THR A 98 -5.13 0.79 -17.48
CA THR A 98 -6.01 -0.26 -18.00
C THR A 98 -5.25 -1.48 -18.51
N GLU A 99 -4.02 -1.30 -19.03
CA GLU A 99 -3.15 -2.39 -19.48
C GLU A 99 -2.58 -3.18 -18.31
N ASP A 100 -2.19 -2.51 -17.22
CA ASP A 100 -1.75 -3.17 -15.99
C ASP A 100 -2.89 -4.02 -15.41
N LYS A 101 -4.10 -3.45 -15.33
CA LYS A 101 -5.29 -4.20 -14.91
C LYS A 101 -5.50 -5.45 -15.78
N ASP A 102 -5.42 -5.31 -17.10
CA ASP A 102 -5.54 -6.45 -18.03
C ASP A 102 -4.44 -7.50 -17.77
N HIS A 103 -3.18 -7.09 -17.63
CA HIS A 103 -2.06 -7.97 -17.34
C HIS A 103 -2.28 -8.83 -16.09
N TYR A 104 -2.65 -8.20 -14.97
CA TYR A 104 -2.88 -8.91 -13.71
C TYR A 104 -4.12 -9.82 -13.76
N LEU A 105 -5.21 -9.37 -14.40
CA LEU A 105 -6.41 -10.19 -14.57
C LEU A 105 -6.16 -11.38 -15.50
N ARG A 106 -5.46 -11.21 -16.62
CA ARG A 106 -5.06 -12.33 -17.49
C ARG A 106 -4.17 -13.32 -16.78
N GLY A 107 -3.20 -12.86 -16.00
CA GLY A 107 -2.35 -13.72 -15.18
C GLY A 107 -3.16 -14.64 -14.26
N LEU A 108 -4.15 -14.07 -13.57
CA LEU A 108 -5.07 -14.84 -12.75
C LEU A 108 -5.93 -15.80 -13.58
N LEU A 109 -6.51 -15.34 -14.69
CA LEU A 109 -7.37 -16.16 -15.56
C LEU A 109 -6.63 -17.37 -16.13
N TYR A 110 -5.37 -17.22 -16.55
CA TYR A 110 -4.54 -18.34 -17.00
C TYR A 110 -4.22 -19.32 -15.88
N ALA A 111 -4.07 -18.85 -14.64
CA ALA A 111 -3.89 -19.74 -13.49
C ALA A 111 -5.19 -20.50 -13.16
N LEU A 112 -6.34 -19.86 -13.32
CA LEU A 112 -7.65 -20.49 -13.15
C LEU A 112 -7.96 -21.49 -14.27
N GLU A 113 -7.66 -21.16 -15.53
CA GLU A 113 -7.91 -22.02 -16.69
C GLU A 113 -7.23 -23.38 -16.58
N LYS A 114 -6.03 -23.43 -16.00
CA LYS A 114 -5.30 -24.68 -15.73
C LYS A 114 -6.05 -25.64 -14.80
N ASN A 115 -7.11 -25.17 -14.13
CA ASN A 115 -7.92 -25.91 -13.19
C ASN A 115 -9.36 -25.96 -13.73
N CYS A 116 -9.81 -27.13 -14.20
CA CYS A 116 -11.11 -27.31 -14.88
C CYS A 116 -12.35 -27.20 -13.97
N VAL A 117 -12.24 -26.60 -12.79
CA VAL A 117 -13.30 -26.54 -11.76
C VAL A 117 -13.96 -25.16 -11.66
N PHE A 118 -13.60 -24.23 -12.55
CA PHE A 118 -14.09 -22.85 -12.53
C PHE A 118 -14.78 -22.50 -13.84
N THR A 119 -15.88 -21.74 -13.76
CA THR A 119 -16.48 -21.10 -14.94
C THR A 119 -16.18 -19.60 -14.87
N ALA A 120 -15.46 -19.09 -15.86
CA ALA A 120 -15.19 -17.66 -16.01
C ALA A 120 -15.94 -17.10 -17.22
N LYS A 121 -16.65 -15.99 -17.03
CA LYS A 121 -17.17 -15.15 -18.12
C LYS A 121 -16.38 -13.85 -18.13
N VAL A 122 -15.70 -13.58 -19.24
CA VAL A 122 -14.83 -12.41 -19.40
C VAL A 122 -15.39 -11.51 -20.49
N THR A 123 -15.60 -10.24 -20.18
CA THR A 123 -15.99 -9.21 -21.15
C THR A 123 -14.73 -8.46 -21.56
N ILE A 124 -14.47 -8.42 -22.87
CA ILE A 124 -13.29 -7.78 -23.46
C ILE A 124 -13.76 -6.67 -24.40
N ASP A 125 -13.07 -5.53 -24.38
CA ASP A 125 -13.23 -4.51 -25.42
C ASP A 125 -12.71 -5.05 -26.75
N TRP A 126 -13.57 -5.16 -27.76
CA TRP A 126 -13.16 -5.76 -29.04
C TRP A 126 -12.06 -4.98 -29.77
N LYS A 127 -11.99 -3.65 -29.61
CA LYS A 127 -11.01 -2.82 -30.31
C LYS A 127 -9.65 -2.87 -29.63
N THR A 128 -9.62 -2.69 -28.32
CA THR A 128 -8.36 -2.65 -27.54
C THR A 128 -7.91 -4.03 -27.08
N GLN A 129 -8.79 -5.02 -27.11
CA GLN A 129 -8.60 -6.36 -26.56
C GLN A 129 -8.37 -6.36 -25.05
N LEU A 130 -8.68 -5.28 -24.32
CA LEU A 130 -8.49 -5.21 -22.86
C LEU A 130 -9.69 -5.77 -22.10
N ILE A 131 -9.43 -6.48 -21.00
CA ILE A 131 -10.46 -6.99 -20.11
C ILE A 131 -11.19 -5.84 -19.40
N GLN A 132 -12.51 -5.78 -19.60
CA GLN A 132 -13.38 -4.83 -18.91
C GLN A 132 -13.94 -5.42 -17.61
N GLN A 133 -14.43 -6.66 -17.68
CA GLN A 133 -15.10 -7.34 -16.57
C GLN A 133 -14.78 -8.83 -16.54
N VAL A 134 -14.65 -9.38 -15.33
CA VAL A 134 -14.50 -10.81 -15.08
C VAL A 134 -15.58 -11.25 -14.09
N ASN A 135 -16.37 -12.25 -14.45
CA ASN A 135 -17.33 -12.90 -13.57
C ASN A 135 -16.93 -14.36 -13.37
N LEU A 136 -16.60 -14.73 -12.13
CA LEU A 136 -16.22 -16.09 -11.76
C LEU A 136 -17.38 -16.80 -11.06
N LYS A 137 -17.64 -18.04 -11.47
CA LYS A 137 -18.54 -18.96 -10.78
C LYS A 137 -17.75 -20.20 -10.37
N VAL A 138 -17.88 -20.57 -9.10
CA VAL A 138 -17.21 -21.71 -8.48
C VAL A 138 -18.19 -22.41 -7.55
N ASP A 139 -18.13 -23.73 -7.52
CA ASP A 139 -18.88 -24.51 -6.52
C ASP A 139 -18.20 -24.40 -5.16
N LYS A 140 -19.00 -24.42 -4.08
CA LYS A 140 -18.51 -24.18 -2.70
C LYS A 140 -17.34 -25.08 -2.32
N GLU A 141 -17.34 -26.33 -2.78
CA GLU A 141 -16.30 -27.33 -2.52
C GLU A 141 -14.94 -26.94 -3.11
N ASN A 142 -14.94 -26.18 -4.21
CA ASN A 142 -13.74 -25.71 -4.91
C ASN A 142 -13.28 -24.32 -4.45
N TYR A 143 -13.97 -23.70 -3.49
CA TYR A 143 -13.61 -22.38 -2.96
C TYR A 143 -12.21 -22.32 -2.33
N PRO A 144 -11.73 -23.34 -1.57
CA PRO A 144 -10.36 -23.35 -1.06
C PRO A 144 -9.30 -23.35 -2.18
N THR A 145 -9.57 -24.06 -3.27
CA THR A 145 -8.71 -24.09 -4.46
C THR A 145 -8.68 -22.72 -5.14
N LEU A 146 -9.85 -22.08 -5.31
CA LEU A 146 -9.93 -20.72 -5.83
C LEU A 146 -9.10 -19.75 -4.98
N LEU A 147 -9.30 -19.75 -3.67
CA LEU A 147 -8.56 -18.89 -2.73
C LEU A 147 -7.05 -19.10 -2.85
N SER A 148 -6.59 -20.36 -2.92
CA SER A 148 -5.17 -20.68 -3.07
C SER A 148 -4.56 -20.09 -4.35
N ILE A 149 -5.32 -20.10 -5.45
CA ILE A 149 -4.89 -19.52 -6.73
C ILE A 149 -4.89 -17.99 -6.63
N CYS A 150 -5.97 -17.38 -6.16
CA CYS A 150 -6.09 -15.93 -6.04
C CYS A 150 -4.99 -15.31 -5.16
N LYS A 151 -4.61 -15.99 -4.07
CA LYS A 151 -3.53 -15.54 -3.18
C LYS A 151 -2.15 -15.48 -3.83
N LYS A 152 -1.94 -16.14 -4.99
CA LYS A 152 -0.71 -16.04 -5.78
C LYS A 152 -0.72 -14.85 -6.74
N HIS A 153 -1.87 -14.18 -6.90
CA HIS A 153 -2.09 -13.03 -7.77
C HIS A 153 -2.72 -11.88 -6.96
N PRO A 154 -2.04 -11.37 -5.93
CA PRO A 154 -2.63 -10.39 -5.01
C PRO A 154 -3.04 -9.08 -5.70
N GLU A 155 -2.33 -8.65 -6.74
CA GLU A 155 -2.64 -7.43 -7.49
C GLU A 155 -3.97 -7.55 -8.25
N ALA A 156 -4.33 -8.74 -8.74
CA ALA A 156 -5.65 -8.97 -9.33
C ALA A 156 -6.76 -8.67 -8.31
N ASN A 157 -6.54 -8.99 -7.04
CA ASN A 157 -7.49 -8.73 -5.96
C ASN A 157 -7.73 -7.22 -5.72
N TYR A 158 -6.82 -6.34 -6.17
CA TYR A 158 -7.03 -4.89 -6.12
C TYR A 158 -8.18 -4.45 -7.03
N PHE A 159 -8.52 -5.22 -8.06
CA PHE A 159 -9.55 -4.87 -9.04
C PHE A 159 -10.87 -5.61 -8.85
N ILE A 160 -10.82 -6.88 -8.41
CA ILE A 160 -11.99 -7.78 -8.39
C ILE A 160 -12.36 -8.30 -6.99
N GLU A 161 -11.54 -8.05 -5.96
CA GLU A 161 -11.89 -8.28 -4.55
C GLU A 161 -12.41 -9.70 -4.25
N LEU A 162 -11.78 -10.72 -4.85
CA LEU A 162 -12.15 -12.13 -4.70
C LEU A 162 -11.93 -12.71 -3.31
N TYR A 163 -11.05 -12.11 -2.51
CA TYR A 163 -10.77 -12.58 -1.15
C TYR A 163 -10.44 -11.44 -0.19
N LYS A 164 -10.69 -11.69 1.10
CA LYS A 164 -10.29 -10.78 2.18
C LYS A 164 -8.77 -10.93 2.43
N PRO A 165 -7.99 -9.85 2.39
CA PRO A 165 -6.56 -9.88 2.68
C PRO A 165 -6.20 -10.52 4.03
N GLU A 166 -5.10 -11.27 4.07
CA GLU A 166 -4.58 -11.92 5.29
C GLU A 166 -3.23 -11.35 5.74
N LEU A 167 -2.48 -10.74 4.83
CA LEU A 167 -1.20 -10.08 5.08
C LEU A 167 -1.37 -8.56 4.99
N ILE A 168 -0.61 -7.80 5.80
CA ILE A 168 -0.69 -6.33 5.81
C ILE A 168 -0.45 -5.74 4.40
N ARG A 169 0.51 -6.30 3.65
CA ARG A 169 0.83 -5.87 2.28
C ARG A 169 -0.28 -6.08 1.26
N ASP A 170 -1.24 -6.96 1.56
CA ASP A 170 -2.37 -7.26 0.67
C ASP A 170 -3.56 -6.31 0.95
N TYR A 171 -3.54 -5.60 2.08
CA TYR A 171 -4.45 -4.48 2.34
C TYR A 171 -3.97 -3.23 1.62
N VAL A 172 -4.90 -2.56 0.95
CA VAL A 172 -4.58 -1.44 0.07
C VAL A 172 -5.54 -0.28 0.25
N ILE A 173 -5.00 0.93 0.09
CA ILE A 173 -5.77 2.17 -0.02
C ILE A 173 -5.90 2.48 -1.51
N LYS A 174 -7.12 2.48 -2.03
CA LYS A 174 -7.42 2.71 -3.45
C LYS A 174 -8.04 4.09 -3.64
N PHE A 175 -7.60 4.85 -4.63
CA PHE A 175 -8.22 6.13 -4.99
C PHE A 175 -7.96 6.48 -6.46
N VAL A 176 -8.76 7.41 -6.98
CA VAL A 176 -8.61 7.98 -8.33
C VAL A 176 -8.36 9.47 -8.18
N LYS A 177 -7.45 10.00 -9.00
CA LYS A 177 -7.13 11.42 -9.01
C LYS A 177 -7.99 12.15 -10.05
N PRO A 178 -8.54 13.33 -9.74
CA PRO A 178 -9.32 14.11 -10.70
C PRO A 178 -8.55 14.44 -11.99
N GLU A 179 -7.26 14.71 -11.87
CA GLU A 179 -6.35 14.98 -12.99
C GLU A 179 -5.92 13.71 -13.76
N ASP A 180 -6.19 12.53 -13.22
CA ASP A 180 -5.79 11.24 -13.79
C ASP A 180 -6.87 10.16 -13.58
N PRO A 181 -8.07 10.35 -14.20
CA PRO A 181 -9.25 9.55 -13.90
C PRO A 181 -9.18 8.11 -14.41
N ASP A 182 -8.32 7.84 -15.39
CA ASP A 182 -8.18 6.53 -16.04
C ASP A 182 -7.24 5.59 -15.28
N ASN A 183 -6.58 6.09 -14.24
CA ASN A 183 -5.60 5.37 -13.46
C ASN A 183 -6.06 5.11 -12.02
N LEU A 184 -5.89 3.85 -11.59
CA LEU A 184 -6.09 3.47 -10.20
C LEU A 184 -4.81 3.71 -9.42
N HIS A 185 -4.88 4.54 -8.38
CA HIS A 185 -3.78 4.74 -7.46
C HIS A 185 -3.95 3.85 -6.24
N VAL A 186 -2.87 3.18 -5.87
CA VAL A 186 -2.84 2.20 -4.78
C VAL A 186 -1.69 2.53 -3.85
N ILE A 187 -1.99 2.58 -2.56
CA ILE A 187 -0.99 2.65 -1.48
C ILE A 187 -1.11 1.39 -0.63
N TYR A 188 0.01 0.75 -0.35
CA TYR A 188 0.08 -0.39 0.57
C TYR A 188 1.36 -0.36 1.41
N PHE A 189 1.37 -1.14 2.48
CA PHE A 189 2.46 -1.14 3.45
C PHE A 189 3.14 -2.49 3.50
N THR A 190 4.47 -2.49 3.45
CA THR A 190 5.30 -3.68 3.59
C THR A 190 6.41 -3.43 4.60
N TYR A 191 7.09 -4.48 5.03
CA TYR A 191 8.29 -4.33 5.85
C TYR A 191 9.40 -3.67 5.04
N ALA A 192 10.11 -2.74 5.68
CA ALA A 192 11.28 -2.12 5.08
C ALA A 192 12.38 -3.17 4.82
N ASP A 193 12.79 -3.33 3.57
CA ASP A 193 13.94 -4.17 3.23
C ASP A 193 15.23 -3.40 3.47
N ILE A 194 15.85 -3.63 4.63
CA ILE A 194 17.11 -3.00 5.05
C ILE A 194 18.17 -3.10 3.94
N LYS A 195 18.21 -4.19 3.17
CA LYS A 195 19.22 -4.38 2.12
C LYS A 195 19.10 -3.33 1.01
N LYS A 196 17.89 -2.90 0.65
CA LYS A 196 17.69 -1.86 -0.39
C LYS A 196 18.27 -0.51 0.04
N TYR A 197 18.20 -0.21 1.34
CA TYR A 197 18.54 1.09 1.88
C TYR A 197 19.96 1.17 2.44
N HIS A 198 20.54 0.06 2.91
CA HIS A 198 21.90 0.03 3.45
C HIS A 198 22.99 0.36 2.40
N TYR A 199 22.77 0.00 1.12
CA TYR A 199 23.71 0.32 0.04
C TYR A 199 23.66 1.78 -0.41
N GLN A 200 22.57 2.50 -0.16
CA GLN A 200 22.47 3.93 -0.48
C GLN A 200 23.28 4.79 0.50
N HIS A 201 23.43 4.35 1.75
CA HIS A 201 24.16 5.10 2.79
C HIS A 201 25.68 5.01 2.70
N LYS A 202 26.23 4.02 1.98
CA LYS A 202 27.70 3.89 1.86
C LYS A 202 28.33 4.99 0.96
N TYR A 203 27.52 5.75 0.23
CA TYR A 203 27.94 6.79 -0.73
C TYR A 203 27.19 8.12 -0.57
N TYR A 204 26.49 8.31 0.55
CA TYR A 204 25.82 9.59 0.85
C TYR A 204 26.18 10.00 2.27
N ASP A 205 27.39 10.53 2.42
CA ASP A 205 27.71 11.42 3.51
C ASP A 205 27.80 12.84 2.94
N ASN A 206 27.43 13.85 3.73
CA ASN A 206 27.37 15.26 3.30
C ASN A 206 28.75 15.90 3.00
N LEU A 207 29.77 15.09 2.74
CA LEU A 207 31.12 15.46 2.32
C LEU A 207 31.35 15.37 0.81
N ASP A 208 30.44 14.77 0.02
CA ASP A 208 30.60 14.68 -1.44
C ASP A 208 30.16 15.95 -2.20
N LYS A 209 30.05 17.09 -1.49
CA LYS A 209 30.15 18.40 -2.13
C LYS A 209 31.64 18.70 -2.36
N HIS A 210 32.03 18.54 -3.62
CA HIS A 210 33.27 18.95 -4.27
C HIS A 210 34.35 17.88 -4.40
N VAL A 211 34.41 17.29 -5.59
CA VAL A 211 35.67 17.24 -6.34
C VAL A 211 35.39 17.80 -7.74
N ARG A 212 36.17 18.82 -8.13
CA ARG A 212 36.20 19.40 -9.48
C ARG A 212 36.84 18.44 -10.46
#